data_AF-A0A6C0BKA1-F1
#
_entry.id   AF-A0A6C0BKA1-F1
#
_cell.length_a   1.000
_cell.length_b   1.000
_cell.length_c   1.000
_cell.angle_alpha   90.00
_cell.angle_beta   90.00
_cell.angle_gamma   90.00
#
_symmetry.space_group_name_H-M   'P 1'
#
loop_
_entity.id
_entity.type
_entity.pdbx_description
1 polymer ?
#
loop_
_entity_poly.entity_id
_entity_poly.type
_entity_poly.pdbx_seq_one_letter_code
_entity_poly.pdbx_strand_id
1 'polypeptide(L)'
;MELSDSDLDVEAVASSSQTFRTSQMPHTSSSHLSLFSPSLPWPKKIVGTDRTDRTDRTDRTTLLEQYYVDFKEFKYMFVRKCMVWKKYEAYKVWAQWLIRNLCHVTHNYHIMPPDHAIDNDNDIITHLQEKGLETQQITSFYQQIKQYVSQLYQQYHRAKVDQMTHVEQMIQTDQKITCETIVHNGKEVCIYRYGTVFIKYNRDVRDLLVHRYTGDPKCLRFCLFEMGFNYYMLDGHSFQWCLPPKAFGTLEKMLAIKTEFFASPMNACLPRYYSLFHVDRLFGAIDNFFNLDVSTILEGIYEMNPPFIEQIFVESSKMVVDMLQRSQQLKKDLMFVYVMPNWIDSGGYQQLVHSGYLVDELVLENKKHFYYQSVKHRLIAANFETHILVVGTSIARSRWDTGVKSRFMDQLSHY
;
A
#
# COMPACT_ATOMS: atom_id res chain seq x y z
N MET A 1 -1.45 -14.71 -28.87
CA MET A 1 -2.10 -15.23 -27.65
C MET A 1 -3.17 -14.20 -27.32
N GLU A 2 -4.43 -14.53 -27.55
CA GLU A 2 -5.55 -13.59 -27.38
C GLU A 2 -5.67 -13.20 -25.90
N LEU A 3 -5.61 -11.90 -25.64
CA LEU A 3 -5.66 -11.29 -24.32
C LEU A 3 -7.12 -11.26 -23.83
N SER A 4 -7.39 -11.78 -22.63
CA SER A 4 -8.70 -11.65 -21.99
C SER A 4 -8.83 -10.32 -21.24
N ASP A 5 -10.03 -9.76 -21.20
CA ASP A 5 -10.37 -8.49 -20.50
C ASP A 5 -9.97 -8.47 -19.01
N SER A 6 -9.78 -9.64 -18.38
CA SER A 6 -9.30 -9.75 -17.00
C SER A 6 -7.84 -9.36 -16.77
N ASP A 7 -7.02 -9.27 -17.83
CA ASP A 7 -5.57 -9.01 -17.75
C ASP A 7 -5.23 -7.52 -18.01
N LEU A 8 -6.25 -6.70 -18.17
CA LEU A 8 -6.16 -5.31 -18.60
C LEU A 8 -6.48 -4.30 -17.50
N ASP A 9 -6.89 -4.81 -16.35
CA ASP A 9 -7.46 -4.01 -15.31
C ASP A 9 -7.02 -4.55 -13.95
N VAL A 10 -6.21 -3.76 -13.23
CA VAL A 10 -6.33 -3.78 -11.77
C VAL A 10 -7.61 -3.01 -11.44
N GLU A 11 -8.76 -3.60 -11.79
CA GLU A 11 -10.09 -3.07 -11.48
C GLU A 11 -10.75 -3.93 -10.42
N ALA A 12 -10.91 -3.34 -9.24
CA ALA A 12 -12.08 -3.61 -8.43
C ALA A 12 -13.13 -2.56 -8.80
N VAL A 13 -14.18 -2.98 -9.49
CA VAL A 13 -15.46 -2.26 -9.52
C VAL A 13 -15.95 -2.21 -8.07
N ALA A 14 -15.78 -1.05 -7.42
CA ALA A 14 -16.40 -0.77 -6.13
C ALA A 14 -17.90 -0.51 -6.35
N SER A 15 -18.67 -1.58 -6.53
CA SER A 15 -20.12 -1.57 -6.35
C SER A 15 -20.56 -2.82 -5.63
N SER A 16 -20.32 -2.87 -4.32
CA SER A 16 -21.20 -3.62 -3.42
C SER A 16 -21.13 -3.00 -2.03
N SER A 17 -22.21 -2.29 -1.72
CA SER A 17 -22.74 -2.05 -0.39
C SER A 17 -22.52 -3.24 0.56
N GLN A 18 -22.08 -2.98 1.79
CA GLN A 18 -22.86 -3.27 2.99
C GLN A 18 -22.12 -2.77 4.24
N THR A 19 -22.88 -2.04 5.06
CA THR A 19 -22.64 -1.71 6.47
C THR A 19 -22.18 -2.94 7.25
N PHE A 20 -21.02 -2.88 7.89
CA PHE A 20 -20.65 -3.81 8.95
C PHE A 20 -21.39 -3.40 10.22
N ARG A 21 -22.39 -4.19 10.62
CA ARG A 21 -22.80 -4.32 12.02
C ARG A 21 -23.03 -5.79 12.34
N THR A 22 -22.43 -6.18 13.43
CA THR A 22 -22.63 -7.40 14.21
C THR A 22 -24.04 -7.42 14.80
N SER A 23 -24.86 -8.42 14.44
CA SER A 23 -25.91 -8.96 15.32
C SER A 23 -26.53 -10.24 14.75
N GLN A 24 -26.28 -11.34 15.49
CA GLN A 24 -27.06 -12.57 15.71
C GLN A 24 -28.17 -13.07 14.76
N MET A 25 -28.14 -14.41 14.60
CA MET A 25 -29.24 -15.40 14.42
C MET A 25 -29.45 -16.00 13.00
N PRO A 26 -30.16 -17.15 12.85
CA PRO A 26 -29.89 -18.48 13.41
C PRO A 26 -29.80 -19.58 12.30
N HIS A 27 -29.37 -20.79 12.69
CA HIS A 27 -29.22 -22.00 11.87
C HIS A 27 -30.45 -22.39 11.04
N THR A 28 -30.25 -22.78 9.76
CA THR A 28 -30.96 -23.89 9.11
C THR A 28 -30.10 -24.56 8.03
N SER A 29 -30.49 -25.80 7.73
CA SER A 29 -29.75 -26.92 7.13
C SER A 29 -29.87 -27.10 5.60
N SER A 30 -28.98 -27.96 5.07
CA SER A 30 -29.06 -28.71 3.79
C SER A 30 -28.67 -27.92 2.53
N SER A 31 -28.11 -28.48 1.45
CA SER A 31 -27.58 -29.81 1.11
C SER A 31 -26.79 -29.68 -0.21
N HIS A 32 -25.82 -30.58 -0.41
CA HIS A 32 -25.22 -31.06 -1.66
C HIS A 32 -25.04 -30.13 -2.88
N LEU A 33 -23.77 -29.98 -3.35
CA LEU A 33 -23.27 -30.72 -4.52
C LEU A 33 -21.79 -30.43 -4.78
N SER A 34 -21.00 -31.49 -4.63
CA SER A 34 -19.62 -31.65 -5.08
C SER A 34 -19.52 -31.65 -6.60
N LEU A 35 -18.56 -30.96 -7.19
CA LEU A 35 -18.02 -31.33 -8.50
C LEU A 35 -16.59 -30.77 -8.69
N PHE A 36 -15.67 -31.68 -9.03
CA PHE A 36 -14.33 -31.52 -9.64
C PHE A 36 -13.08 -31.26 -8.78
N SER A 37 -12.30 -32.35 -8.62
CA SER A 37 -10.84 -32.45 -8.75
C SER A 37 -10.58 -33.31 -10.02
N PRO A 38 -9.40 -33.34 -10.70
CA PRO A 38 -8.10 -33.51 -10.06
C PRO A 38 -6.87 -32.78 -10.67
N SER A 39 -5.90 -32.56 -9.77
CA SER A 39 -4.43 -32.67 -9.95
C SER A 39 -3.75 -32.08 -11.19
N LEU A 40 -2.87 -31.10 -10.95
CA LEU A 40 -1.68 -30.83 -11.77
C LEU A 40 -0.41 -30.91 -10.88
N PRO A 41 0.73 -31.33 -11.45
CA PRO A 41 1.88 -31.81 -10.67
C PRO A 41 2.70 -30.67 -10.06
N TRP A 42 3.17 -30.92 -8.84
CA TRP A 42 4.12 -30.10 -8.10
C TRP A 42 5.52 -30.15 -8.75
N PRO A 43 6.29 -29.05 -8.79
CA PRO A 43 7.71 -29.14 -9.11
C PRO A 43 8.46 -29.84 -7.97
N LYS A 44 9.37 -30.74 -8.37
CA LYS A 44 10.10 -31.67 -7.51
C LYS A 44 11.04 -30.94 -6.53
N LYS A 45 11.18 -31.54 -5.34
CA LYS A 45 12.22 -31.23 -4.34
C LYS A 45 13.60 -31.10 -5.00
N ILE A 46 14.25 -29.96 -4.84
CA ILE A 46 15.71 -29.85 -5.02
C ILE A 46 16.33 -30.17 -3.66
N VAL A 47 17.06 -31.29 -3.63
CA VAL A 47 17.85 -31.74 -2.48
C VAL A 47 19.14 -30.93 -2.45
N GLY A 48 19.47 -30.38 -1.29
CA GLY A 48 20.67 -29.58 -1.09
C GLY A 48 21.95 -30.38 -1.32
N THR A 49 22.95 -29.71 -1.88
CA THR A 49 24.36 -30.06 -1.70
C THR A 49 25.14 -28.81 -1.35
N ASP A 50 26.02 -28.98 -0.37
CA ASP A 50 26.84 -27.96 0.26
C ASP A 50 28.17 -27.78 -0.50
N ARG A 51 28.74 -26.57 -0.43
CA ARG A 51 30.08 -26.12 -0.89
C ARG A 51 30.29 -26.00 -2.42
N THR A 52 30.71 -24.88 -3.01
CA THR A 52 31.88 -24.04 -2.69
C THR A 52 31.85 -22.76 -3.54
N ASP A 53 32.49 -21.73 -2.99
CA ASP A 53 32.73 -20.40 -3.51
C ASP A 53 33.43 -20.38 -4.90
N ARG A 54 33.04 -19.44 -5.78
CA ARG A 54 33.55 -19.16 -7.14
C ARG A 54 32.92 -19.91 -8.33
N THR A 55 31.64 -19.66 -8.59
CA THR A 55 31.05 -19.53 -9.93
C THR A 55 29.88 -18.54 -9.84
N ASP A 56 29.36 -18.06 -10.97
CA ASP A 56 28.06 -17.38 -11.09
C ASP A 56 27.92 -15.85 -10.94
N ARG A 57 28.43 -15.13 -11.94
CA ARG A 57 27.70 -13.96 -12.45
C ARG A 57 26.54 -14.33 -13.39
N THR A 58 26.53 -15.55 -13.94
CA THR A 58 25.53 -16.00 -14.92
C THR A 58 24.25 -16.54 -14.28
N ASP A 59 24.30 -17.10 -13.07
CA ASP A 59 23.11 -17.61 -12.34
C ASP A 59 22.34 -16.54 -11.53
N ARG A 60 23.01 -15.48 -11.05
CA ARG A 60 22.36 -14.44 -10.22
C ARG A 60 21.23 -13.69 -10.90
N THR A 61 21.31 -13.49 -12.22
CA THR A 61 20.21 -12.84 -12.94
C THR A 61 19.00 -13.76 -13.04
N THR A 62 19.20 -15.02 -13.44
CA THR A 62 18.12 -16.01 -13.51
C THR A 62 17.43 -16.16 -12.16
N LEU A 63 18.20 -16.09 -11.08
CA LEU A 63 17.68 -16.07 -9.71
C LEU A 63 16.73 -14.88 -9.46
N LEU A 64 17.10 -13.65 -9.86
CA LEU A 64 16.26 -12.47 -9.66
C LEU A 64 15.03 -12.46 -10.57
N GLU A 65 15.13 -12.95 -11.80
CA GLU A 65 13.94 -13.18 -12.66
C GLU A 65 12.97 -14.16 -12.00
N GLN A 66 13.50 -15.25 -11.42
CA GLN A 66 12.69 -16.26 -10.74
C GLN A 66 12.00 -15.71 -9.48
N TYR A 67 12.62 -14.78 -8.75
CA TYR A 67 11.97 -14.11 -7.61
C TYR A 67 10.62 -13.49 -8.00
N TYR A 68 10.54 -12.76 -9.12
CA TYR A 68 9.28 -12.11 -9.52
C TYR A 68 8.19 -13.14 -9.89
N VAL A 69 8.59 -14.28 -10.46
CA VAL A 69 7.70 -15.40 -10.74
C VAL A 69 7.21 -16.04 -9.44
N ASP A 70 8.12 -16.38 -8.54
CA ASP A 70 7.79 -17.06 -7.28
C ASP A 70 6.95 -16.19 -6.36
N PHE A 71 7.21 -14.88 -6.31
CA PHE A 71 6.40 -13.94 -5.52
C PHE A 71 4.98 -13.79 -6.11
N LYS A 72 4.85 -13.82 -7.43
CA LYS A 72 3.54 -13.86 -8.11
C LYS A 72 2.78 -15.15 -7.79
N GLU A 73 3.46 -16.29 -7.84
CA GLU A 73 2.88 -17.58 -7.44
C GLU A 73 2.50 -17.61 -5.95
N PHE A 74 3.27 -16.94 -5.08
CA PHE A 74 2.93 -16.79 -3.68
C PHE A 74 1.62 -16.02 -3.48
N LYS A 75 1.42 -14.88 -4.15
CA LYS A 75 0.14 -14.16 -4.14
C LYS A 75 -1.01 -15.05 -4.62
N TYR A 76 -0.81 -15.80 -5.70
CA TYR A 76 -1.84 -16.71 -6.21
C TYR A 76 -2.14 -17.85 -5.25
N MET A 77 -1.13 -18.43 -4.63
CA MET A 77 -1.29 -19.43 -3.58
C MET A 77 -2.10 -18.85 -2.41
N PHE A 78 -1.74 -17.66 -1.94
CA PHE A 78 -2.44 -16.97 -0.87
C PHE A 78 -3.92 -16.77 -1.22
N VAL A 79 -4.21 -16.13 -2.35
CA VAL A 79 -5.60 -15.82 -2.76
C VAL A 79 -6.42 -17.09 -3.00
N ARG A 80 -5.83 -18.14 -3.59
CA ARG A 80 -6.54 -19.41 -3.85
C ARG A 80 -6.82 -20.21 -2.59
N LYS A 81 -5.92 -20.14 -1.59
CA LYS A 81 -6.06 -20.89 -0.34
C LYS A 81 -6.72 -20.11 0.78
N CYS A 82 -6.84 -18.78 0.63
CA CYS A 82 -7.62 -17.95 1.54
C CYS A 82 -9.09 -18.37 1.45
N MET A 83 -9.61 -19.02 2.49
CA MET A 83 -10.93 -19.67 2.47
C MET A 83 -12.10 -18.66 2.65
N VAL A 84 -11.94 -17.43 2.17
CA VAL A 84 -13.02 -16.44 2.15
C VAL A 84 -13.86 -16.63 0.89
N TRP A 85 -15.19 -16.53 1.05
CA TRP A 85 -16.14 -16.95 0.00
C TRP A 85 -15.99 -16.19 -1.32
N LYS A 86 -15.65 -14.89 -1.26
CA LYS A 86 -15.55 -14.01 -2.43
C LYS A 86 -14.08 -13.77 -2.78
N LYS A 87 -13.67 -14.08 -4.00
CA LYS A 87 -12.29 -13.93 -4.48
C LYS A 87 -11.73 -12.51 -4.27
N TYR A 88 -12.53 -11.47 -4.47
CA TYR A 88 -12.06 -10.09 -4.27
C TYR A 88 -11.79 -9.77 -2.78
N GLU A 89 -12.45 -10.44 -1.83
CA GLU A 89 -12.14 -10.27 -0.40
C GLU A 89 -10.78 -10.90 -0.08
N ALA A 90 -10.42 -12.03 -0.72
CA ALA A 90 -9.10 -12.63 -0.54
C ALA A 90 -7.96 -11.69 -0.99
N TYR A 91 -8.17 -10.93 -2.07
CA TYR A 91 -7.22 -9.89 -2.49
C TYR A 91 -7.12 -8.74 -1.48
N LYS A 92 -8.23 -8.34 -0.86
CA LYS A 92 -8.20 -7.35 0.23
C LYS A 92 -7.39 -7.87 1.42
N VAL A 93 -7.64 -9.11 1.85
CA VAL A 93 -6.88 -9.75 2.93
C VAL A 93 -5.39 -9.82 2.60
N TRP A 94 -5.05 -10.19 1.36
CA TRP A 94 -3.66 -10.17 0.87
C TRP A 94 -3.03 -8.79 0.97
N ALA A 95 -3.69 -7.76 0.44
CA ALA A 95 -3.16 -6.40 0.43
C ALA A 95 -2.95 -5.86 1.85
N GLN A 96 -3.92 -6.05 2.75
CA GLN A 96 -3.78 -5.65 4.15
C GLN A 96 -2.62 -6.36 4.83
N TRP A 97 -2.55 -7.69 4.67
CA TRP A 97 -1.47 -8.51 5.23
C TRP A 97 -0.10 -8.03 4.71
N LEU A 98 0.02 -7.81 3.40
CA LEU A 98 1.28 -7.36 2.82
C LEU A 98 1.67 -5.95 3.32
N ILE A 99 0.72 -5.00 3.38
CA ILE A 99 0.98 -3.63 3.87
C ILE A 99 1.47 -3.66 5.32
N ARG A 100 0.78 -4.36 6.23
CA ARG A 100 1.15 -4.43 7.65
C ARG A 100 2.54 -5.03 7.87
N ASN A 101 2.87 -6.06 7.09
CA ASN A 101 4.15 -6.73 7.26
C ASN A 101 5.30 -5.98 6.57
N LEU A 102 5.03 -5.21 5.52
CA LEU A 102 6.05 -4.42 4.83
C LEU A 102 6.27 -3.03 5.42
N CYS A 103 5.29 -2.44 6.12
CA CYS A 103 5.42 -1.10 6.66
C CYS A 103 6.48 -1.00 7.76
N HIS A 104 6.83 -2.12 8.40
CA HIS A 104 7.86 -2.22 9.44
C HIS A 104 9.22 -2.71 8.94
N VAL A 105 9.36 -2.96 7.64
CA VAL A 105 10.64 -3.39 7.06
C VAL A 105 11.46 -2.17 6.69
N THR A 106 12.57 -1.97 7.42
CA THR A 106 13.54 -0.93 7.07
C THR A 106 14.17 -1.27 5.71
N HIS A 107 14.25 -0.29 4.81
CA HIS A 107 14.69 -0.50 3.43
C HIS A 107 13.90 -1.61 2.71
N ASN A 108 12.56 -1.46 2.68
CA ASN A 108 11.66 -2.39 2.02
C ASN A 108 11.95 -2.53 0.51
N TYR A 109 12.74 -3.55 0.15
CA TYR A 109 13.01 -4.00 -1.22
C TYR A 109 11.97 -5.02 -1.72
N HIS A 110 10.75 -4.96 -1.16
CA HIS A 110 9.64 -5.89 -1.40
C HIS A 110 9.98 -7.35 -1.05
N ILE A 111 10.90 -7.54 -0.10
CA ILE A 111 11.19 -8.83 0.49
C ILE A 111 10.96 -8.76 1.99
N MET A 112 10.09 -9.64 2.48
CA MET A 112 9.67 -9.66 3.87
C MET A 112 10.61 -10.57 4.66
N PRO A 113 11.29 -10.05 5.71
CA PRO A 113 12.06 -10.88 6.62
C PRO A 113 11.14 -11.81 7.43
N PRO A 114 11.56 -13.04 7.75
CA PRO A 114 10.74 -13.99 8.50
C PRO A 114 10.51 -13.58 9.96
N ASP A 115 11.41 -12.75 10.50
CA ASP A 115 11.39 -12.21 11.87
C ASP A 115 10.52 -10.95 12.03
N HIS A 116 10.15 -10.29 10.92
CA HIS A 116 9.18 -9.19 10.94
C HIS A 116 7.75 -9.75 10.96
N ALA A 117 7.19 -9.88 12.16
CA ALA A 117 5.76 -9.92 12.52
C ALA A 117 4.81 -10.83 11.72
N ILE A 118 5.28 -11.89 11.08
CA ILE A 118 4.39 -12.99 10.66
C ILE A 118 4.02 -13.86 11.86
N ASP A 119 4.59 -13.68 13.05
CA ASP A 119 4.13 -14.42 14.24
C ASP A 119 2.92 -13.73 14.87
N ASN A 120 1.76 -14.39 14.77
CA ASN A 120 0.48 -13.95 15.36
C ASN A 120 -0.04 -12.61 14.80
N ASP A 121 -0.12 -12.46 13.48
CA ASP A 121 -0.94 -11.40 12.86
C ASP A 121 -2.40 -11.64 13.30
N ASN A 122 -2.79 -10.99 14.39
CA ASN A 122 -4.11 -11.15 14.97
C ASN A 122 -5.18 -10.62 14.03
N ASP A 123 -4.88 -9.62 13.21
CA ASP A 123 -5.84 -9.04 12.27
C ASP A 123 -6.27 -10.05 11.21
N ILE A 124 -5.33 -10.78 10.58
CA ILE A 124 -5.70 -11.82 9.61
C ILE A 124 -6.41 -12.99 10.30
N ILE A 125 -5.98 -13.37 11.51
CA ILE A 125 -6.62 -14.44 12.28
C ILE A 125 -8.07 -14.06 12.61
N THR A 126 -8.30 -12.88 13.20
CA THR A 126 -9.62 -12.35 13.52
C THR A 126 -10.48 -12.20 12.28
N HIS A 127 -9.94 -11.63 11.20
CA HIS A 127 -10.67 -11.48 9.94
C HIS A 127 -11.13 -12.83 9.40
N LEU A 128 -10.26 -13.85 9.40
CA LEU A 128 -10.62 -15.18 8.94
C LEU A 128 -11.62 -15.88 9.89
N GLN A 129 -11.50 -15.69 11.21
CA GLN A 129 -12.47 -16.19 12.19
C GLN A 129 -13.87 -15.58 11.98
N GLU A 130 -13.95 -14.27 11.72
CA GLU A 130 -15.21 -13.57 11.41
C GLU A 130 -15.86 -14.07 10.12
N LYS A 131 -15.08 -14.61 9.19
CA LYS A 131 -15.59 -15.30 7.99
C LYS A 131 -16.00 -16.75 8.24
N GLY A 132 -15.94 -17.22 9.49
CA GLY A 132 -16.40 -18.53 9.92
C GLY A 132 -15.38 -19.65 9.75
N LEU A 133 -14.10 -19.33 9.54
CA LEU A 133 -13.06 -20.35 9.48
C LEU A 133 -12.71 -20.86 10.88
N GLU A 134 -12.47 -22.16 10.99
CA GLU A 134 -12.04 -22.79 12.24
C GLU A 134 -10.56 -22.48 12.53
N THR A 135 -10.20 -22.38 13.80
CA THR A 135 -8.83 -22.08 14.25
C THR A 135 -7.78 -23.00 13.62
N GLN A 136 -8.09 -24.28 13.40
CA GLN A 136 -7.17 -25.23 12.76
C GLN A 136 -6.91 -24.89 11.28
N GLN A 137 -7.95 -24.47 10.55
CA GLN A 137 -7.84 -24.06 9.14
C GLN A 137 -6.98 -22.81 9.01
N ILE A 138 -7.23 -21.81 9.87
CA ILE A 138 -6.49 -20.56 9.93
C ILE A 138 -5.01 -20.83 10.24
N THR A 139 -4.75 -21.64 11.26
CA THR A 139 -3.39 -22.02 11.66
C THR A 139 -2.66 -22.70 10.51
N SER A 140 -3.30 -23.67 9.84
CA SER A 140 -2.71 -24.38 8.70
C SER A 140 -2.42 -23.46 7.50
N PHE A 141 -3.34 -22.54 7.19
CA PHE A 141 -3.14 -21.53 6.14
C PHE A 141 -1.97 -20.60 6.49
N TYR A 142 -1.91 -20.15 7.73
CA TYR A 142 -0.89 -19.22 8.19
C TYR A 142 0.51 -19.85 8.26
N GLN A 143 0.61 -21.13 8.63
CA GLN A 143 1.87 -21.88 8.55
C GLN A 143 2.39 -22.00 7.11
N GLN A 144 1.49 -22.14 6.13
CA GLN A 144 1.89 -22.12 4.72
C GLN A 144 2.43 -20.75 4.31
N ILE A 145 1.77 -19.65 4.71
CA ILE A 145 2.26 -18.28 4.46
C ILE A 145 3.69 -18.11 5.01
N LYS A 146 3.93 -18.48 6.28
CA LYS A 146 5.24 -18.42 6.92
C LYS A 146 6.31 -19.20 6.16
N GLN A 147 5.95 -20.42 5.72
CA GLN A 147 6.85 -21.26 4.95
C GLN A 147 7.26 -20.59 3.64
N TYR A 148 6.30 -20.04 2.89
CA TYR A 148 6.58 -19.33 1.64
C TYR A 148 7.45 -18.10 1.86
N VAL A 149 7.14 -17.26 2.84
CA VAL A 149 7.95 -16.06 3.12
C VAL A 149 9.38 -16.46 3.53
N SER A 150 9.54 -17.47 4.38
CA SER A 150 10.86 -17.96 4.77
C SER A 150 11.66 -18.47 3.58
N GLN A 151 11.03 -19.21 2.67
CA GLN A 151 11.66 -19.71 1.44
C GLN A 151 12.09 -18.56 0.53
N LEU A 152 11.18 -17.63 0.24
CA LEU A 152 11.48 -16.46 -0.58
C LEU A 152 12.62 -15.64 0.02
N TYR A 153 12.59 -15.39 1.32
CA TYR A 153 13.64 -14.63 2.01
C TYR A 153 14.99 -15.34 1.94
N GLN A 154 15.06 -16.62 2.31
CA GLN A 154 16.30 -17.39 2.30
C GLN A 154 16.92 -17.45 0.90
N GLN A 155 16.09 -17.59 -0.12
CA GLN A 155 16.54 -17.74 -1.50
C GLN A 155 16.95 -16.40 -2.13
N TYR A 156 16.20 -15.32 -1.87
CA TYR A 156 16.30 -14.09 -2.68
C TYR A 156 16.82 -12.86 -1.94
N HIS A 157 16.82 -12.83 -0.60
CA HIS A 157 17.14 -11.63 0.18
C HIS A 157 18.47 -10.99 -0.21
N ARG A 158 19.56 -11.77 -0.19
CA ARG A 158 20.88 -11.24 -0.52
C ARG A 158 20.94 -10.68 -1.93
N ALA A 159 20.34 -11.38 -2.89
CA ALA A 159 20.32 -10.95 -4.28
C ALA A 159 19.49 -9.68 -4.48
N LYS A 160 18.32 -9.56 -3.81
CA LYS A 160 17.48 -8.35 -3.86
C LYS A 160 18.15 -7.15 -3.21
N VAL A 161 18.79 -7.34 -2.06
CA VAL A 161 19.57 -6.27 -1.41
C VAL A 161 20.72 -5.83 -2.32
N ASP A 162 21.50 -6.77 -2.87
CA ASP A 162 22.61 -6.48 -3.80
C ASP A 162 22.12 -5.72 -5.04
N GLN A 163 21.00 -6.16 -5.63
CA GLN A 163 20.36 -5.51 -6.78
C GLN A 163 19.97 -4.07 -6.49
N MET A 164 19.40 -3.79 -5.31
CA MET A 164 18.86 -2.47 -4.98
C MET A 164 19.90 -1.50 -4.42
N THR A 165 21.01 -2.00 -3.87
CA THR A 165 22.06 -1.17 -3.22
C THR A 165 23.26 -0.88 -4.11
N HIS A 166 23.47 -1.63 -5.20
CA HIS A 166 24.58 -1.42 -6.13
C HIS A 166 24.07 -0.99 -7.51
N VAL A 167 24.44 0.22 -7.93
CA VAL A 167 24.04 0.80 -9.23
C VAL A 167 24.42 -0.10 -10.40
N GLU A 168 25.58 -0.75 -10.36
CA GLU A 168 26.01 -1.67 -11.42
C GLU A 168 25.06 -2.85 -11.60
N GLN A 169 24.45 -3.35 -10.52
CA GLN A 169 23.48 -4.45 -10.57
C GLN A 169 22.13 -3.97 -11.13
N MET A 170 21.71 -2.75 -10.78
CA MET A 170 20.52 -2.12 -11.38
C MET A 170 20.69 -1.94 -12.89
N ILE A 171 21.85 -1.42 -13.34
CA ILE A 171 22.16 -1.25 -14.77
C ILE A 171 22.16 -2.60 -15.50
N GLN A 172 22.76 -3.64 -14.91
CA GLN A 172 22.76 -4.98 -15.50
C GLN A 172 21.34 -5.57 -15.61
N THR A 173 20.48 -5.29 -14.64
CA THR A 173 19.07 -5.71 -14.69
C THR A 173 18.31 -4.91 -15.75
N ASP A 174 18.50 -3.59 -15.81
CA ASP A 174 17.85 -2.70 -16.77
C ASP A 174 18.07 -3.13 -18.22
N GLN A 175 19.30 -3.54 -18.56
CA GLN A 175 19.66 -4.06 -19.88
C GLN A 175 18.85 -5.29 -20.32
N LYS A 176 18.24 -6.00 -19.36
CA LYS A 176 17.38 -7.18 -19.60
C LYS A 176 15.90 -6.84 -19.60
N ILE A 177 15.54 -5.63 -19.16
CA ILE A 177 14.17 -5.13 -19.25
C ILE A 177 13.90 -4.70 -20.69
N THR A 178 12.94 -5.38 -21.31
CA THR A 178 12.37 -4.95 -22.59
C THR A 178 11.20 -4.02 -22.34
N CYS A 179 11.04 -3.02 -23.22
CA CYS A 179 9.92 -2.09 -23.17
C CYS A 179 9.29 -2.00 -24.56
N GLU A 180 7.98 -2.18 -24.63
CA GLU A 180 7.18 -2.01 -25.84
C GLU A 180 6.00 -1.09 -25.55
N THR A 181 5.54 -0.34 -26.56
CA THR A 181 4.31 0.44 -26.46
C THR A 181 3.30 -0.16 -27.43
N ILE A 182 2.12 -0.49 -26.91
CA ILE A 182 1.01 -0.99 -27.69
C ILE A 182 -0.17 -0.03 -27.59
N VAL A 183 -1.05 -0.08 -28.59
CA VAL A 183 -2.36 0.57 -28.51
C VAL A 183 -3.38 -0.46 -28.08
N HIS A 184 -4.04 -0.20 -26.96
CA HIS A 184 -5.10 -1.04 -26.43
C HIS A 184 -6.34 -0.18 -26.18
N ASN A 185 -7.47 -0.53 -26.81
CA ASN A 185 -8.73 0.24 -26.75
C ASN A 185 -8.55 1.75 -27.02
N GLY A 186 -7.73 2.08 -28.02
CA GLY A 186 -7.44 3.46 -28.41
C GLY A 186 -6.53 4.23 -27.45
N LYS A 187 -5.98 3.58 -26.41
CA LYS A 187 -5.04 4.17 -25.45
C LYS A 187 -3.65 3.55 -25.57
N GLU A 188 -2.62 4.37 -25.45
CA GLU A 188 -1.23 3.90 -25.41
C GLU A 188 -0.89 3.29 -24.05
N VAL A 189 -0.39 2.05 -24.08
CA VAL A 189 0.05 1.30 -22.91
C VAL A 189 1.52 0.91 -23.10
N CYS A 190 2.36 1.30 -22.15
CA CYS A 190 3.77 0.91 -22.08
C CYS A 190 3.89 -0.39 -21.27
N ILE A 191 4.55 -1.40 -21.81
CA ILE A 191 4.77 -2.71 -21.17
C ILE A 191 6.26 -2.85 -20.89
N TYR A 192 6.62 -3.01 -19.62
CA TYR A 192 7.98 -3.31 -19.16
C TYR A 192 8.06 -4.77 -18.77
N ARG A 193 9.00 -5.53 -19.33
CA ARG A 193 9.08 -6.99 -19.16
C ARG A 193 10.46 -7.43 -18.69
N TYR A 194 10.48 -8.27 -17.66
CA TYR A 194 11.65 -8.99 -17.17
C TYR A 194 11.38 -10.49 -17.19
N GLY A 195 12.08 -11.22 -18.05
CA GLY A 195 11.77 -12.63 -18.32
C GLY A 195 10.31 -12.80 -18.74
N THR A 196 9.55 -13.60 -17.98
CA THR A 196 8.12 -13.86 -18.22
C THR A 196 7.18 -12.90 -17.50
N VAL A 197 7.69 -12.06 -16.59
CA VAL A 197 6.90 -11.11 -15.81
C VAL A 197 6.89 -9.76 -16.51
N PHE A 198 5.74 -9.08 -16.50
CA PHE A 198 5.61 -7.76 -17.07
C PHE A 198 4.71 -6.86 -16.22
N ILE A 199 4.92 -5.56 -16.35
CA ILE A 199 4.07 -4.51 -15.78
C ILE A 199 3.63 -3.56 -16.89
N LYS A 200 2.40 -3.06 -16.77
CA LYS A 200 1.78 -2.15 -17.72
C LYS A 200 1.59 -0.78 -17.09
N TYR A 201 1.81 0.26 -17.87
CA TYR A 201 1.46 1.64 -17.54
C TYR A 201 0.65 2.27 -18.66
N ASN A 202 -0.41 3.00 -18.29
CA ASN A 202 -0.94 4.01 -19.19
C ASN A 202 0.13 5.07 -19.43
N ARG A 203 0.14 5.67 -20.62
CA ARG A 203 1.12 6.69 -20.99
C ARG A 203 1.28 7.80 -19.94
N ASP A 204 0.17 8.40 -19.48
CA ASP A 204 0.22 9.54 -18.55
C ASP A 204 0.92 9.18 -17.24
N VAL A 205 0.64 8.00 -16.70
CA VAL A 205 1.31 7.49 -15.49
C VAL A 205 2.78 7.24 -15.77
N ARG A 206 3.12 6.63 -16.92
CA ARG A 206 4.52 6.42 -17.29
C ARG A 206 5.27 7.76 -17.39
N ASP A 207 4.69 8.74 -18.06
CA ASP A 207 5.33 10.04 -18.28
C ASP A 207 5.49 10.81 -16.96
N LEU A 208 4.51 10.74 -16.05
CA LEU A 208 4.62 11.24 -14.69
C LEU A 208 5.79 10.61 -13.94
N LEU A 209 5.92 9.28 -13.98
CA LEU A 209 6.97 8.56 -13.27
C LEU A 209 8.35 8.84 -13.85
N VAL A 210 8.48 8.90 -15.18
CA VAL A 210 9.72 9.31 -15.85
C VAL A 210 10.09 10.74 -15.45
N HIS A 211 9.13 11.66 -15.39
CA HIS A 211 9.37 13.04 -14.95
C HIS A 211 9.84 13.14 -13.50
N ARG A 212 9.31 12.27 -12.63
CA ARG A 212 9.68 12.20 -11.21
C ARG A 212 11.00 11.47 -10.95
N TYR A 213 11.52 10.73 -11.92
CA TYR A 213 12.70 9.91 -11.73
C TYR A 213 13.97 10.75 -11.54
N THR A 214 14.70 10.49 -10.45
CA THR A 214 15.95 11.20 -10.11
C THR A 214 17.17 10.30 -10.04
N GLY A 215 17.04 9.01 -10.38
CA GLY A 215 18.15 8.05 -10.39
C GLY A 215 19.03 8.12 -11.65
N ASP A 216 19.96 7.17 -11.77
CA ASP A 216 20.79 7.03 -12.99
C ASP A 216 19.89 6.64 -14.18
N PRO A 217 19.89 7.41 -15.30
CA PRO A 217 19.09 7.09 -16.48
C PRO A 217 19.27 5.67 -17.03
N LYS A 218 20.41 5.03 -16.77
CA LYS A 218 20.71 3.63 -17.16
C LYS A 218 19.99 2.59 -16.30
N CYS A 219 19.27 3.01 -15.26
CA CYS A 219 18.48 2.14 -14.37
C CYS A 219 16.97 2.36 -14.53
N LEU A 220 16.53 3.30 -15.38
CA LEU A 220 15.16 3.78 -15.43
C LEU A 220 14.12 2.67 -15.68
N ARG A 221 14.36 1.76 -16.63
CA ARG A 221 13.41 0.69 -16.97
C ARG A 221 13.31 -0.31 -15.84
N PHE A 222 14.43 -0.65 -15.21
CA PHE A 222 14.43 -1.49 -14.01
C PHE A 222 13.64 -0.83 -12.87
N CYS A 223 13.89 0.45 -12.58
CA CYS A 223 13.19 1.14 -11.49
C CYS A 223 11.67 1.27 -11.76
N LEU A 224 11.28 1.53 -13.01
CA LEU A 224 9.88 1.51 -13.42
C LEU A 224 9.28 0.11 -13.25
N PHE A 225 9.95 -0.94 -13.73
CA PHE A 225 9.50 -2.31 -13.56
C PHE A 225 9.35 -2.69 -12.08
N GLU A 226 10.35 -2.42 -11.25
CA GLU A 226 10.38 -2.74 -9.82
C GLU A 226 9.26 -2.03 -9.07
N MET A 227 9.13 -0.71 -9.23
CA MET A 227 8.05 0.05 -8.58
C MET A 227 6.69 -0.47 -9.02
N GLY A 228 6.50 -0.65 -10.33
CA GLY A 228 5.26 -1.17 -10.87
C GLY A 228 4.91 -2.57 -10.38
N PHE A 229 5.91 -3.45 -10.26
CA PHE A 229 5.73 -4.78 -9.71
C PHE A 229 5.30 -4.72 -8.24
N ASN A 230 5.96 -3.90 -7.43
CA ASN A 230 5.65 -3.76 -6.01
C ASN A 230 4.20 -3.32 -5.78
N TYR A 231 3.72 -2.29 -6.52
CA TYR A 231 2.34 -1.84 -6.40
C TYR A 231 1.31 -2.79 -7.04
N TYR A 232 1.66 -3.48 -8.14
CA TYR A 232 0.80 -4.52 -8.73
C TYR A 232 0.63 -5.71 -7.77
N MET A 233 1.71 -6.11 -7.11
CA MET A 233 1.66 -7.18 -6.12
C MET A 233 0.89 -6.75 -4.88
N LEU A 234 1.05 -5.50 -4.42
CA LEU A 234 0.31 -4.94 -3.30
C LEU A 234 -1.21 -4.89 -3.52
N ASP A 235 -1.66 -4.56 -4.74
CA ASP A 235 -3.10 -4.61 -5.12
C ASP A 235 -4.01 -3.80 -4.19
N GLY A 236 -3.48 -2.69 -3.69
CA GLY A 236 -4.03 -1.96 -2.55
C GLY A 236 -4.91 -0.77 -2.94
N HIS A 237 -5.36 -0.68 -4.19
CA HIS A 237 -6.02 0.52 -4.75
C HIS A 237 -7.34 0.91 -4.05
N SER A 238 -7.93 0.00 -3.27
CA SER A 238 -9.14 0.26 -2.47
C SER A 238 -8.87 0.68 -1.03
N PHE A 239 -7.61 0.73 -0.60
CA PHE A 239 -7.25 1.05 0.79
C PHE A 239 -6.91 2.51 1.01
N GLN A 240 -6.68 3.28 -0.04
CA GLN A 240 -6.32 4.69 0.10
C GLN A 240 -6.69 5.46 -1.17
N TRP A 241 -7.31 6.64 -1.03
CA TRP A 241 -7.55 7.57 -2.13
C TRP A 241 -7.05 8.98 -1.78
N CYS A 242 -6.50 9.72 -2.75
CA CYS A 242 -6.01 11.10 -2.53
C CYS A 242 -7.21 12.01 -2.22
N LEU A 243 -7.05 13.01 -1.36
CA LEU A 243 -8.01 14.11 -1.32
C LEU A 243 -8.03 14.84 -2.68
N PRO A 244 -9.13 15.54 -3.04
CA PRO A 244 -9.19 16.27 -4.29
C PRO A 244 -8.08 17.32 -4.45
N PRO A 245 -7.50 17.51 -5.66
CA PRO A 245 -6.41 18.47 -5.86
C PRO A 245 -6.73 19.90 -5.44
N LYS A 246 -7.97 20.39 -5.59
CA LYS A 246 -8.34 21.73 -5.09
C LYS A 246 -8.37 21.80 -3.56
N ALA A 247 -8.68 20.69 -2.88
CA ALA A 247 -8.63 20.61 -1.42
C ALA A 247 -7.17 20.74 -0.95
N PHE A 248 -6.24 20.02 -1.56
CA PHE A 248 -4.79 20.22 -1.35
C PHE A 248 -4.36 21.65 -1.67
N GLY A 249 -4.79 22.21 -2.80
CA GLY A 249 -4.46 23.60 -3.17
C GLY A 249 -4.94 24.64 -2.14
N THR A 250 -6.06 24.36 -1.45
CA THR A 250 -6.54 25.20 -0.35
C THR A 250 -5.64 25.08 0.88
N LEU A 251 -5.32 23.85 1.29
CA LEU A 251 -4.42 23.60 2.41
C LEU A 251 -3.01 24.15 2.14
N GLU A 252 -2.48 24.02 0.92
CA GLU A 252 -1.17 24.55 0.56
C GLU A 252 -1.18 26.08 0.61
N LYS A 253 -2.19 26.72 0.02
CA LYS A 253 -2.27 28.18 -0.01
C LYS A 253 -2.48 28.80 1.37
N MET A 254 -3.29 28.18 2.22
CA MET A 254 -3.71 28.76 3.49
C MET A 254 -2.89 28.27 4.69
N LEU A 255 -2.39 27.03 4.65
CA LEU A 255 -1.63 26.40 5.73
C LEU A 255 -0.18 26.08 5.37
N ALA A 256 0.24 26.32 4.12
CA ALA A 256 1.57 25.95 3.64
C ALA A 256 1.89 24.46 3.84
N ILE A 257 0.87 23.60 3.75
CA ILE A 257 1.06 22.15 3.75
C ILE A 257 1.90 21.76 2.54
N LYS A 258 2.89 20.90 2.73
CA LYS A 258 3.81 20.48 1.63
C LYS A 258 4.10 18.99 1.61
N THR A 259 3.58 18.25 2.58
CA THR A 259 3.97 16.86 2.84
C THR A 259 2.76 15.97 3.05
N GLU A 260 2.67 14.88 2.28
CA GLU A 260 1.79 13.73 2.52
C GLU A 260 2.58 12.62 3.23
N PHE A 261 2.11 12.14 4.38
CA PHE A 261 2.80 11.04 5.08
C PHE A 261 2.47 9.64 4.55
N PHE A 262 1.40 9.51 3.78
CA PHE A 262 1.07 8.26 3.11
C PHE A 262 0.72 8.56 1.66
N ALA A 263 1.61 8.20 0.73
CA ALA A 263 1.35 8.31 -0.70
C ALA A 263 2.18 7.29 -1.49
N SER A 264 2.26 7.51 -2.79
CA SER A 264 3.04 6.76 -3.77
C SER A 264 3.51 7.69 -4.89
N PRO A 265 4.53 7.30 -5.66
CA PRO A 265 4.93 8.00 -6.87
C PRO A 265 3.79 8.24 -7.88
N MET A 266 2.72 7.44 -7.83
CA MET A 266 1.59 7.52 -8.75
C MET A 266 0.45 8.42 -8.26
N ASN A 267 0.33 8.66 -6.94
CA ASN A 267 -0.80 9.39 -6.37
C ASN A 267 -0.45 10.64 -5.58
N ALA A 268 0.83 10.86 -5.19
CA ALA A 268 1.21 12.02 -4.40
C ALA A 268 0.82 13.33 -5.09
N CYS A 269 0.11 14.16 -4.34
CA CYS A 269 -0.51 15.42 -4.74
C CYS A 269 0.35 16.64 -4.28
N LEU A 270 1.20 16.48 -3.25
CA LEU A 270 2.10 17.49 -2.67
C LEU A 270 3.57 17.27 -3.09
N PRO A 271 4.44 18.30 -3.00
CA PRO A 271 5.84 18.22 -3.45
C PRO A 271 6.73 17.30 -2.61
N ARG A 272 6.32 16.96 -1.37
CA ARG A 272 7.03 16.02 -0.51
C ARG A 272 6.07 14.91 -0.10
N TYR A 273 6.53 13.67 -0.09
CA TYR A 273 5.70 12.59 0.38
C TYR A 273 6.51 11.42 0.91
N TYR A 274 5.89 10.62 1.76
CA TYR A 274 6.39 9.33 2.22
C TYR A 274 5.63 8.21 1.54
N SER A 275 6.27 7.07 1.30
CA SER A 275 5.67 5.92 0.63
C SER A 275 6.29 4.60 1.09
N LEU A 276 5.61 3.50 0.80
CA LEU A 276 5.92 2.19 1.40
C LEU A 276 7.23 1.55 0.92
N PHE A 277 7.61 1.74 -0.35
CA PHE A 277 8.71 0.98 -0.96
C PHE A 277 9.99 1.81 -1.09
N HIS A 278 11.14 1.17 -0.91
CA HIS A 278 12.43 1.85 -1.00
C HIS A 278 12.68 2.44 -2.40
N VAL A 279 12.28 1.74 -3.46
CA VAL A 279 12.46 2.19 -4.85
C VAL A 279 11.76 3.52 -5.14
N ASP A 280 10.71 3.85 -4.39
CA ASP A 280 9.94 5.09 -4.58
C ASP A 280 10.77 6.34 -4.31
N ARG A 281 11.87 6.22 -3.56
CA ARG A 281 12.83 7.31 -3.33
C ARG A 281 13.46 7.81 -4.63
N LEU A 282 13.63 6.92 -5.61
CA LEU A 282 14.10 7.29 -6.94
C LEU A 282 13.06 8.05 -7.76
N PHE A 283 11.82 8.16 -7.26
CA PHE A 283 10.72 8.90 -7.86
C PHE A 283 10.25 10.07 -6.98
N GLY A 284 11.04 10.46 -5.98
CA GLY A 284 10.78 11.64 -5.15
C GLY A 284 10.19 11.36 -3.76
N ALA A 285 9.95 10.10 -3.38
CA ALA A 285 9.57 9.78 -2.00
C ALA A 285 10.71 10.09 -1.03
N ILE A 286 10.37 10.53 0.18
CA ILE A 286 11.34 10.76 1.26
C ILE A 286 11.81 9.41 1.82
N ASP A 287 10.86 8.63 2.35
CA ASP A 287 11.05 7.28 2.89
C ASP A 287 9.67 6.67 3.20
N ASN A 288 9.64 5.52 3.85
CA ASN A 288 8.47 5.01 4.57
C ASN A 288 8.24 5.82 5.85
N PHE A 289 6.98 6.22 6.09
CA PHE A 289 6.58 6.95 7.28
C PHE A 289 7.01 6.27 8.59
N PHE A 290 6.94 4.94 8.67
CA PHE A 290 7.30 4.22 9.89
C PHE A 290 8.82 4.14 10.14
N ASN A 291 9.65 4.51 9.16
CA ASN A 291 11.09 4.71 9.36
C ASN A 291 11.42 6.10 9.93
N LEU A 292 10.43 6.99 10.06
CA LEU A 292 10.63 8.35 10.53
C LEU A 292 11.02 8.37 12.01
N ASP A 293 12.15 9.01 12.30
CA ASP A 293 12.45 9.42 13.67
C ASP A 293 11.50 10.55 14.08
N VAL A 294 10.53 10.22 14.93
CA VAL A 294 9.51 11.16 15.45
C VAL A 294 10.11 12.38 16.13
N SER A 295 11.38 12.33 16.56
CA SER A 295 12.06 13.48 17.16
C SER A 295 12.43 14.58 16.16
N THR A 296 12.38 14.28 14.86
CA THR A 296 12.78 15.19 13.77
C THR A 296 11.62 16.06 13.26
N ILE A 297 10.37 15.66 13.46
CA ILE A 297 9.19 16.44 13.10
C ILE A 297 8.70 17.22 14.32
N LEU A 298 9.13 18.49 14.41
CA LEU A 298 8.80 19.36 15.54
C LEU A 298 7.90 20.53 15.15
N GLU A 299 7.80 20.86 13.87
CA GLU A 299 7.03 22.00 13.38
C GLU A 299 6.54 21.77 11.95
N GLY A 300 5.53 22.54 11.53
CA GLY A 300 4.90 22.47 10.22
C GLY A 300 3.48 21.94 10.26
N ILE A 301 2.87 21.87 9.08
CA ILE A 301 1.54 21.30 8.88
C ILE A 301 1.67 20.18 7.85
N TYR A 302 1.07 19.04 8.15
CA TYR A 302 1.24 17.81 7.38
C TYR A 302 -0.12 17.15 7.09
N GLU A 303 -0.22 16.50 5.93
CA GLU A 303 -1.35 15.66 5.59
C GLU A 303 -1.06 14.23 5.99
N MET A 304 -2.08 13.56 6.53
CA MET A 304 -2.00 12.19 6.98
C MET A 304 -3.25 11.43 6.54
N ASN A 305 -3.15 10.61 5.52
CA ASN A 305 -4.25 9.76 5.05
C ASN A 305 -3.78 8.31 4.95
N PRO A 306 -3.64 7.60 6.08
CA PRO A 306 -3.14 6.24 6.08
C PRO A 306 -4.05 5.28 5.31
N PRO A 307 -3.51 4.16 4.78
CA PRO A 307 -4.35 3.12 4.22
C PRO A 307 -5.34 2.59 5.27
N PHE A 308 -6.54 2.24 4.82
CA PHE A 308 -7.67 1.84 5.66
C PHE A 308 -7.44 0.46 6.28
N ILE A 309 -6.55 0.41 7.27
CA ILE A 309 -6.07 -0.76 7.99
C ILE A 309 -5.93 -0.34 9.45
N GLU A 310 -6.65 -1.01 10.35
CA GLU A 310 -6.76 -0.62 11.75
C GLU A 310 -5.40 -0.46 12.43
N GLN A 311 -4.52 -1.46 12.30
CA GLN A 311 -3.17 -1.38 12.87
C GLN A 311 -2.39 -0.15 12.40
N ILE A 312 -2.51 0.22 11.12
CA ILE A 312 -1.82 1.39 10.55
C ILE A 312 -2.37 2.68 11.15
N PHE A 313 -3.69 2.79 11.36
CA PHE A 313 -4.29 3.91 12.09
C PHE A 313 -3.80 3.98 13.53
N VAL A 314 -3.83 2.87 14.26
CA VAL A 314 -3.38 2.81 15.66
C VAL A 314 -1.94 3.29 15.80
N GLU A 315 -1.03 2.77 14.97
CA GLU A 315 0.39 3.10 15.05
C GLU A 315 0.70 4.51 14.58
N SER A 316 0.13 4.95 13.46
CA SER A 316 0.36 6.30 12.95
C SER A 316 -0.25 7.38 13.84
N SER A 317 -1.44 7.13 14.43
CA SER A 317 -2.02 8.01 15.45
C SER A 317 -1.12 8.13 16.67
N LYS A 318 -0.55 7.01 17.15
CA LYS A 318 0.41 7.03 18.25
C LYS A 318 1.62 7.91 17.92
N MET A 319 2.23 7.73 16.75
CA MET A 319 3.37 8.54 16.31
C MET A 319 3.01 10.03 16.22
N VAL A 320 1.82 10.37 15.70
CA VAL A 320 1.33 11.76 15.65
C VAL A 320 1.19 12.37 17.05
N VAL A 321 0.60 11.63 18.00
CA VAL A 321 0.46 12.10 19.38
C VAL A 321 1.84 12.30 20.05
N ASP A 322 2.78 11.38 19.83
CA ASP A 322 4.15 11.48 20.36
C ASP A 322 4.88 12.74 19.79
N MET A 323 4.74 13.01 18.49
CA MET A 323 5.27 14.24 17.85
C MET A 323 4.61 15.51 18.40
N LEU A 324 3.29 15.52 18.56
CA LEU A 324 2.54 16.66 19.09
C LEU A 324 2.92 16.94 20.56
N GLN A 325 3.06 15.91 21.38
CA GLN A 325 3.48 16.04 22.77
C GLN A 325 4.86 16.66 22.89
N ARG A 326 5.82 16.18 22.10
CA ARG A 326 7.18 16.74 22.07
C ARG A 326 7.17 18.19 21.59
N SER A 327 6.45 18.48 20.52
CA SER A 327 6.34 19.82 19.95
C SER A 327 5.67 20.81 20.91
N GLN A 328 4.65 20.36 21.64
CA GLN A 328 3.98 21.14 22.68
C GLN A 328 4.94 21.51 23.82
N GLN A 329 5.75 20.56 24.30
CA GLN A 329 6.77 20.80 25.34
C GLN A 329 7.80 21.83 24.87
N LEU A 330 8.20 21.76 23.60
CA LEU A 330 9.15 22.67 22.97
C LEU A 330 8.51 23.98 22.46
N LYS A 331 7.20 24.17 22.68
CA LYS A 331 6.43 25.33 22.19
C LYS A 331 6.63 25.57 20.69
N LYS A 332 6.47 24.51 19.90
CA LYS A 332 6.55 24.54 18.44
C LYS A 332 5.18 24.46 17.77
N ASP A 333 5.10 25.03 16.56
CA ASP A 333 3.91 25.06 15.71
C ASP A 333 3.82 23.78 14.88
N LEU A 334 3.15 22.76 15.41
CA LEU A 334 2.90 21.48 14.72
C LEU A 334 1.39 21.17 14.65
N MET A 335 0.93 20.79 13.45
CA MET A 335 -0.44 20.33 13.16
C MET A 335 -0.47 19.24 12.09
N PHE A 336 -1.47 18.36 12.17
CA PHE A 336 -1.76 17.35 11.17
C PHE A 336 -3.23 17.45 10.75
N VAL A 337 -3.47 17.33 9.45
CA VAL A 337 -4.79 17.11 8.85
C VAL A 337 -4.91 15.62 8.58
N TYR A 338 -5.60 14.90 9.46
CA TYR A 338 -5.65 13.45 9.49
C TYR A 338 -6.97 12.93 8.92
N VAL A 339 -6.93 12.13 7.85
CA VAL A 339 -8.08 11.58 7.14
C VAL A 339 -8.32 10.13 7.56
N MET A 340 -9.57 9.80 7.88
CA MET A 340 -9.99 8.48 8.36
C MET A 340 -11.36 8.12 7.79
N PRO A 341 -11.66 6.84 7.49
CA PRO A 341 -13.05 6.41 7.35
C PRO A 341 -13.78 6.56 8.69
N ASN A 342 -15.12 6.49 8.70
CA ASN A 342 -15.92 6.46 9.94
C ASN A 342 -15.72 5.15 10.72
N TRP A 343 -14.55 5.03 11.35
CA TRP A 343 -14.15 3.99 12.30
C TRP A 343 -13.93 4.66 13.66
N ILE A 344 -14.98 5.29 14.18
CA ILE A 344 -14.93 6.01 15.46
C ILE A 344 -14.60 5.09 16.65
N ASP A 345 -14.79 3.78 16.51
CA ASP A 345 -14.41 2.76 17.49
C ASP A 345 -12.96 2.29 17.37
N SER A 346 -12.24 2.70 16.31
CA SER A 346 -10.83 2.37 16.13
C SER A 346 -9.96 2.92 17.25
N GLY A 347 -8.93 2.16 17.63
CA GLY A 347 -7.94 2.63 18.60
C GLY A 347 -7.19 3.86 18.09
N GLY A 348 -6.99 3.97 16.78
CA GLY A 348 -6.35 5.12 16.14
C GLY A 348 -7.18 6.41 16.26
N TYR A 349 -8.50 6.33 16.03
CA TYR A 349 -9.40 7.47 16.18
C TYR A 349 -9.49 7.93 17.63
N GLN A 350 -9.72 6.98 18.54
CA GLN A 350 -9.86 7.24 19.98
C GLN A 350 -8.61 7.92 20.56
N GLN A 351 -7.41 7.50 20.12
CA GLN A 351 -6.15 8.14 20.51
C GLN A 351 -6.09 9.61 20.08
N LEU A 352 -6.47 9.94 18.84
CA LEU A 352 -6.39 11.31 18.33
C LEU A 352 -7.42 12.23 19.01
N VAL A 353 -8.69 11.81 19.08
CA VAL A 353 -9.77 12.61 19.65
C VAL A 353 -9.56 12.87 21.15
N HIS A 354 -9.06 11.88 21.90
CA HIS A 354 -8.82 12.00 23.33
C HIS A 354 -7.40 12.45 23.71
N SER A 355 -6.54 12.78 22.73
CA SER A 355 -5.16 13.20 22.98
C SER A 355 -4.99 14.54 23.71
N GLY A 356 -6.06 15.36 23.75
CA GLY A 356 -6.00 16.76 24.16
C GLY A 356 -5.42 17.70 23.10
N TYR A 357 -4.97 17.18 21.94
CA TYR A 357 -4.48 17.96 20.80
C TYR A 357 -5.54 18.17 19.69
N LEU A 358 -6.74 17.60 19.82
CA LEU A 358 -7.82 17.84 18.87
C LEU A 358 -8.15 19.34 18.77
N VAL A 359 -8.13 19.85 17.55
CA VAL A 359 -8.45 21.24 17.19
C VAL A 359 -9.85 21.30 16.60
N ASP A 360 -10.15 20.42 15.66
CA ASP A 360 -11.42 20.37 14.96
C ASP A 360 -11.65 18.95 14.42
N GLU A 361 -12.92 18.64 14.18
CA GLU A 361 -13.34 17.42 13.53
C GLU A 361 -14.36 17.77 12.44
N LEU A 362 -14.09 17.29 11.23
CA LEU A 362 -14.97 17.45 10.09
C LEU A 362 -15.53 16.08 9.72
N VAL A 363 -16.85 15.94 9.81
CA VAL A 363 -17.56 14.73 9.40
C VAL A 363 -18.12 14.95 8.01
N LEU A 364 -17.54 14.27 7.02
CA LEU A 364 -17.96 14.32 5.63
C LEU A 364 -18.99 13.22 5.38
N GLU A 365 -20.25 13.61 5.23
CA GLU A 365 -21.34 12.66 5.03
C GLU A 365 -21.15 11.79 3.78
N ASN A 366 -21.69 10.58 3.86
CA ASN A 366 -21.76 9.63 2.76
C ASN A 366 -22.39 10.27 1.50
N LYS A 367 -21.75 10.09 0.33
CA LYS A 367 -22.12 10.65 -0.98
C LYS A 367 -22.12 12.18 -1.08
N LYS A 368 -21.62 12.90 -0.07
CA LYS A 368 -21.52 14.38 -0.09
C LYS A 368 -20.09 14.91 -0.22
N HIS A 369 -19.14 14.04 -0.50
CA HIS A 369 -17.75 14.41 -0.71
C HIS A 369 -17.06 13.48 -1.71
N PHE A 370 -15.90 13.93 -2.20
CA PHE A 370 -15.14 13.23 -3.22
C PHE A 370 -13.72 12.92 -2.76
N TYR A 371 -13.21 11.79 -3.24
CA TYR A 371 -11.80 11.49 -3.33
C TYR A 371 -11.32 11.61 -4.77
N TYR A 372 -10.00 11.55 -4.98
CA TYR A 372 -9.36 11.63 -6.28
C TYR A 372 -8.55 10.38 -6.60
N GLN A 373 -8.79 9.84 -7.79
CA GLN A 373 -8.02 8.73 -8.34
C GLN A 373 -7.00 9.27 -9.34
N SER A 374 -5.78 9.51 -8.87
CA SER A 374 -4.71 10.17 -9.64
C SER A 374 -4.41 9.49 -10.98
N VAL A 375 -4.43 8.16 -11.02
CA VAL A 375 -4.17 7.38 -12.26
C VAL A 375 -5.23 7.58 -13.34
N LYS A 376 -6.50 7.80 -12.95
CA LYS A 376 -7.62 7.97 -13.90
C LYS A 376 -8.02 9.45 -14.05
N HIS A 377 -7.30 10.37 -13.40
CA HIS A 377 -7.61 11.81 -13.36
C HIS A 377 -9.09 12.10 -13.09
N ARG A 378 -9.71 11.35 -12.16
CA ARG A 378 -11.14 11.44 -11.90
C ARG A 378 -11.43 11.53 -10.41
N LEU A 379 -12.55 12.17 -10.12
CA LEU A 379 -13.14 12.19 -8.79
C LEU A 379 -14.01 10.94 -8.59
N ILE A 380 -14.03 10.47 -7.35
CA ILE A 380 -14.84 9.35 -6.90
C ILE A 380 -15.66 9.86 -5.74
N ALA A 381 -16.98 9.85 -5.89
CA ALA A 381 -17.88 10.13 -4.77
C ALA A 381 -17.70 9.04 -3.70
N ALA A 382 -17.41 9.46 -2.48
CA ALA A 382 -17.28 8.53 -1.37
C ALA A 382 -18.64 7.91 -1.04
N ASN A 383 -18.69 6.59 -0.90
CA ASN A 383 -19.90 5.85 -0.53
C ASN A 383 -19.94 5.47 0.97
N PHE A 384 -19.10 6.12 1.76
CA PHE A 384 -18.99 6.02 3.21
C PHE A 384 -18.77 7.43 3.78
N GLU A 385 -18.90 7.56 5.10
CA GLU A 385 -18.58 8.76 5.84
C GLU A 385 -17.06 8.83 6.13
N THR A 386 -16.48 10.01 5.97
CA THR A 386 -15.06 10.26 6.25
C THR A 386 -14.93 11.26 7.38
N HIS A 387 -14.03 11.01 8.32
CA HIS A 387 -13.63 11.95 9.35
C HIS A 387 -12.31 12.59 8.95
N ILE A 388 -12.24 13.92 9.03
CA ILE A 388 -10.98 14.66 9.00
C ILE A 388 -10.76 15.23 10.40
N LEU A 389 -9.76 14.70 11.09
CA LEU A 389 -9.33 15.17 12.39
C LEU A 389 -8.20 16.16 12.21
N VAL A 390 -8.39 17.39 12.69
CA VAL A 390 -7.33 18.38 12.77
C VAL A 390 -6.76 18.32 14.17
N VAL A 391 -5.52 17.87 14.30
CA VAL A 391 -4.82 17.74 15.59
C VAL A 391 -3.58 18.62 15.59
N GLY A 392 -3.34 19.35 16.68
CA GLY A 392 -2.31 20.37 16.71
C GLY A 392 -1.95 20.86 18.11
N THR A 393 -0.71 21.31 18.22
CA THR A 393 -0.19 22.03 19.39
C THR A 393 -0.99 23.32 19.66
N SER A 394 -0.90 23.85 20.88
CA SER A 394 -1.60 25.07 21.26
C SER A 394 -1.26 26.28 20.36
N ILE A 395 -0.04 26.32 19.82
CA ILE A 395 0.41 27.38 18.91
C ILE A 395 -0.24 27.21 17.53
N ALA A 396 -0.23 25.98 17.01
CA ALA A 396 -0.75 25.66 15.68
C ALA A 396 -2.26 25.84 15.57
N ARG A 397 -3.02 25.67 16.67
CA ARG A 397 -4.49 25.79 16.70
C ARG A 397 -5.02 27.03 15.98
N SER A 398 -4.36 28.18 16.19
CA SER A 398 -4.77 29.46 15.59
C SER A 398 -4.71 29.49 14.06
N ARG A 399 -3.95 28.57 13.44
CA ARG A 399 -3.83 28.47 11.98
C ARG A 399 -5.05 27.81 11.35
N TRP A 400 -5.81 27.01 12.10
CA TRP A 400 -7.06 26.41 11.63
C TRP A 400 -8.25 27.28 12.01
N ASP A 401 -8.54 28.29 11.20
CA ASP A 401 -9.68 29.18 11.39
C ASP A 401 -10.92 28.76 10.58
N THR A 402 -12.04 29.46 10.81
CA THR A 402 -13.31 29.21 10.12
C THR A 402 -13.23 29.42 8.60
N GLY A 403 -12.35 30.31 8.13
CA GLY A 403 -12.11 30.56 6.72
C GLY A 403 -11.38 29.41 6.04
N VAL A 404 -10.36 28.86 6.68
CA VAL A 404 -9.66 27.63 6.24
C VAL A 404 -10.66 26.47 6.17
N LYS A 405 -11.38 26.23 7.27
CA LYS A 405 -12.37 25.15 7.38
C LYS A 405 -13.41 25.23 6.26
N SER A 406 -14.06 26.38 6.10
CA SER A 406 -15.12 26.56 5.10
C SER A 406 -14.61 26.30 3.68
N ARG A 407 -13.47 26.90 3.31
CA ARG A 407 -12.94 26.73 1.95
C ARG A 407 -12.51 25.30 1.69
N PHE A 408 -11.89 24.65 2.66
CA PHE A 408 -11.46 23.26 2.54
C PHE A 408 -12.67 22.32 2.37
N MET A 409 -13.72 22.49 3.18
CA MET A 409 -14.98 21.75 3.04
C MET A 409 -15.64 21.96 1.68
N ASP A 410 -15.67 23.20 1.19
CA ASP A 410 -16.22 23.50 -0.14
C ASP A 410 -15.50 22.73 -1.23
N GLN A 411 -14.16 22.64 -1.16
CA GLN A 411 -13.36 21.88 -2.11
C GLN A 411 -13.47 20.35 -1.96
N LEU A 412 -14.06 19.83 -0.89
CA LEU A 412 -14.32 18.41 -0.72
C LEU A 412 -15.69 18.00 -1.26
N SER A 413 -16.67 18.92 -1.21
CA SER A 413 -18.07 18.66 -1.54
C SER A 413 -18.50 19.17 -2.92
N HIS A 414 -17.83 20.18 -3.50
CA HIS A 414 -18.25 20.81 -4.75
C HIS A 414 -17.28 20.53 -5.89
N TYR A 415 -17.71 19.70 -6.85
CA TYR A 415 -17.05 19.50 -8.13
C TYR A 415 -18.01 19.35 -9.28
#